data_AF-A0AAD6YMJ8-F1
#
_entry.id   AF-A0AAD6YMJ8-F1
#
_cell.length_a   1.000
_cell.length_b   1.000
_cell.length_c   1.000
_cell.angle_alpha   90.00
_cell.angle_beta   90.00
_cell.angle_gamma   90.00
#
_symmetry.space_group_name_H-M   'P 1'
#
loop_
_entity.id
_entity.type
_entity.pdbx_description
1 polymer ?
#
loop_
_entity_poly.entity_id
_entity_poly.type
_entity_poly.pdbx_seq_one_letter_code
_entity_poly.pdbx_strand_id
1 'polypeptide(L)'
;MLKDDDADRYSDTETEDATASDDSDAEPTPVPRRRTTRKAGPIQRARKTVAFVRKSGQRRDELLDIVERGNETHTWWEIEAGSGVRVTILLKKVVLLPSVKTRWDSDFYMLRRLRYLRQPLQHFFLTNRDARDFKHKLTDEHWDRLELMELILEQPHVVQSVMAAENTPMLAAAIPAFELFVNSWEAMKADNELELQNVTQFIEPGLAIAEKYYNKFEDTDAYLISMCMLFIHQH
;
A
#
# COMPACT_ATOMS: atom_id res chain seq x y z
N MET A 1 62.97 17.64 33.96
CA MET A 1 62.02 16.81 33.19
C MET A 1 61.29 17.80 32.29
N LEU A 2 61.74 18.16 31.07
CA LEU A 2 61.90 17.34 29.84
C LEU A 2 60.62 16.54 29.59
N LYS A 3 59.79 16.77 28.55
CA LYS A 3 59.90 17.34 27.19
C LYS A 3 58.60 18.12 26.86
N ASP A 4 58.57 19.26 26.15
CA ASP A 4 58.90 19.51 24.72
C ASP A 4 57.91 18.74 23.80
N ASP A 5 57.22 19.26 22.78
CA ASP A 5 57.38 20.43 21.89
C ASP A 5 56.11 20.63 21.00
N ASP A 6 55.89 21.87 20.56
CA ASP A 6 55.58 22.33 19.17
C ASP A 6 54.38 21.81 18.35
N ALA A 7 53.77 22.55 17.43
CA ALA A 7 53.94 23.92 16.94
C ALA A 7 52.72 24.33 16.09
N ASP A 8 52.60 25.65 15.93
CA ASP A 8 51.89 26.38 14.88
C ASP A 8 52.13 25.84 13.44
N ARG A 9 51.21 26.19 12.50
CA ARG A 9 51.47 27.15 11.38
C ARG A 9 50.81 26.79 10.03
N TYR A 10 50.41 27.86 9.30
CA TYR A 10 49.87 28.02 7.93
C TYR A 10 48.35 27.83 7.78
N SER A 11 47.48 28.83 7.51
CA SER A 11 47.50 30.10 6.74
C SER A 11 47.72 29.97 5.22
N ASP A 12 46.71 30.42 4.46
CA ASP A 12 46.74 31.29 3.25
C ASP A 12 45.38 31.12 2.51
N THR A 13 44.37 31.99 2.67
CA THR A 13 44.09 33.28 2.00
C THR A 13 44.06 33.28 0.46
N GLU A 14 42.85 33.53 -0.06
CA GLU A 14 42.46 34.49 -1.14
C GLU A 14 43.12 34.37 -2.53
N THR A 15 42.37 34.25 -3.63
CA THR A 15 41.70 35.37 -4.36
C THR A 15 40.78 34.77 -5.45
N GLU A 16 39.47 35.05 -5.49
CA GLU A 16 38.78 36.16 -6.19
C GLU A 16 39.07 36.31 -7.70
N ASP A 17 38.10 35.94 -8.54
CA ASP A 17 37.36 36.75 -9.55
C ASP A 17 36.63 35.75 -10.50
N ALA A 18 35.38 35.92 -10.98
CA ALA A 18 34.64 37.14 -11.20
C ALA A 18 33.12 36.93 -11.10
N THR A 19 32.50 38.02 -10.68
CA THR A 19 31.10 38.41 -10.68
C THR A 19 30.24 37.91 -11.85
N ALA A 20 29.03 37.44 -11.52
CA ALA A 20 27.82 37.89 -12.21
C ALA A 20 26.67 37.93 -11.19
N SER A 21 26.39 39.15 -10.73
CA SER A 21 25.13 39.51 -10.11
C SER A 21 23.97 39.14 -11.02
N ASP A 22 22.97 38.43 -10.51
CA ASP A 22 21.61 38.72 -10.93
C ASP A 22 20.68 38.74 -9.72
N ASP A 23 20.04 39.88 -9.64
CA ASP A 23 19.22 40.41 -8.57
C ASP A 23 17.84 39.73 -8.68
N SER A 24 17.44 38.93 -7.69
CA SER A 24 16.01 38.72 -7.45
C SER A 24 15.76 38.28 -6.01
N ASP A 25 15.71 39.27 -5.13
CA ASP A 25 14.90 39.23 -3.92
C ASP A 25 13.43 39.03 -4.31
N ALA A 26 13.05 37.77 -4.54
CA ALA A 26 11.66 37.34 -4.54
C ALA A 26 11.47 36.43 -3.35
N GLU A 27 10.80 36.94 -2.31
CA GLU A 27 10.23 36.11 -1.24
C GLU A 27 9.51 34.90 -1.88
N PRO A 28 9.67 33.68 -1.34
CA PRO A 28 8.95 32.52 -1.86
C PRO A 28 7.46 32.77 -1.67
N THR A 29 6.79 33.16 -2.76
CA THR A 29 5.35 33.31 -2.80
C THR A 29 4.72 32.05 -2.22
N PRO A 30 3.83 32.17 -1.21
CA PRO A 30 3.25 31.00 -0.57
C PRO A 30 2.38 30.31 -1.61
N VAL A 31 2.88 29.22 -2.18
CA VAL A 31 2.14 28.39 -3.12
C VAL A 31 0.81 28.04 -2.45
N PRO A 32 -0.34 28.48 -2.99
CA PRO A 32 -1.60 28.27 -2.32
C PRO A 32 -1.82 26.77 -2.25
N ARG A 33 -1.76 26.20 -1.03
CA ARG A 33 -2.14 24.81 -0.77
C ARG A 33 -3.55 24.65 -1.30
N ARG A 34 -3.66 24.02 -2.47
CA ARG A 34 -4.92 23.71 -3.14
C ARG A 34 -5.70 22.74 -2.25
N ARG A 35 -6.41 23.28 -1.25
CA ARG A 35 -7.42 22.56 -0.47
C ARG A 35 -8.64 22.42 -1.38
N THR A 36 -8.52 21.59 -2.40
CA THR A 36 -9.72 20.98 -2.97
C THR A 36 -10.16 19.98 -1.91
N THR A 37 -11.35 20.15 -1.35
CA THR A 37 -11.98 19.14 -0.50
C THR A 37 -12.36 17.95 -1.39
N ARG A 38 -11.36 17.19 -1.86
CA ARG A 38 -11.56 15.96 -2.62
C ARG A 38 -12.35 15.03 -1.70
N LYS A 39 -13.56 14.65 -2.12
CA LYS A 39 -14.37 13.65 -1.40
C LYS A 39 -13.45 12.48 -1.04
N ALA A 40 -13.52 12.01 0.20
CA ALA A 40 -12.64 10.95 0.69
C ALA A 40 -12.71 9.74 -0.25
N GLY A 41 -11.57 9.35 -0.83
CA GLY A 41 -11.48 8.22 -1.75
C GLY A 41 -11.86 6.89 -1.09
N PRO A 42 -12.04 5.82 -1.88
CA PRO A 42 -12.52 4.52 -1.40
C PRO A 42 -11.66 3.96 -0.27
N ILE A 43 -10.33 4.01 -0.36
CA ILE A 43 -9.40 3.57 0.71
C ILE A 43 -9.61 4.37 2.00
N GLN A 44 -9.77 5.70 1.90
CA GLN A 44 -9.95 6.54 3.08
C GLN A 44 -11.29 6.24 3.77
N ARG A 45 -12.33 5.90 3.00
CA ARG A 45 -13.61 5.43 3.53
C ARG A 45 -13.48 4.05 4.16
N ALA A 46 -12.77 3.11 3.53
CA ALA A 46 -12.44 1.80 4.09
C ALA A 46 -11.76 1.92 5.46
N ARG A 47 -10.68 2.71 5.55
CA ARG A 47 -9.97 3.00 6.81
C ARG A 47 -10.90 3.57 7.88
N LYS A 48 -11.79 4.50 7.51
CA LYS A 48 -12.77 5.09 8.43
C LYS A 48 -13.81 4.09 8.89
N THR A 49 -14.31 3.23 8.02
CA THR A 49 -15.23 2.14 8.35
C THR A 49 -14.59 1.18 9.35
N VAL A 50 -13.38 0.72 9.06
CA VAL A 50 -12.61 -0.16 9.95
C VAL A 50 -12.38 0.51 11.30
N ALA A 51 -11.92 1.76 11.31
CA ALA A 51 -11.68 2.50 12.53
C ALA A 51 -12.98 2.69 13.34
N PHE A 52 -14.09 2.99 12.67
CA PHE A 52 -15.39 3.16 13.31
C PHE A 52 -15.80 1.89 14.06
N VAL A 53 -15.84 0.74 13.37
CA VAL A 53 -16.22 -0.53 13.99
C VAL A 53 -15.24 -0.92 15.11
N ARG A 54 -13.93 -0.78 14.87
CA ARG A 54 -12.91 -1.22 15.83
C ARG A 54 -12.80 -0.37 17.09
N LYS A 55 -13.19 0.92 17.03
CA LYS A 55 -13.01 1.86 18.14
C LYS A 55 -13.86 1.51 19.38
N SER A 56 -14.93 0.74 19.23
CA SER A 56 -15.76 0.27 20.36
C SER A 56 -15.69 -1.25 20.46
N GLY A 57 -15.47 -1.76 21.68
CA GLY A 57 -15.57 -3.19 21.99
C GLY A 57 -16.94 -3.74 21.57
N GLN A 58 -18.01 -3.10 22.03
CA GLN A 58 -19.39 -3.47 21.73
C GLN A 58 -19.67 -3.58 20.22
N ARG A 59 -19.18 -2.65 19.39
CA ARG A 59 -19.39 -2.70 17.93
C ARG A 59 -18.60 -3.82 17.27
N ARG A 60 -17.43 -4.18 17.81
CA ARG A 60 -16.68 -5.35 17.32
C ARG A 60 -17.42 -6.63 17.67
N ASP A 61 -17.85 -6.75 18.93
CA ASP A 61 -18.53 -7.94 19.42
C ASP A 61 -19.85 -8.15 18.67
N GLU A 62 -20.63 -7.09 18.48
CA GLU A 62 -21.87 -7.15 17.68
C GLU A 62 -21.63 -7.57 16.23
N LEU A 63 -20.55 -7.11 15.58
CA LEU A 63 -20.21 -7.57 14.24
C LEU A 63 -19.89 -9.07 14.24
N LEU A 64 -19.18 -9.56 15.26
CA LEU A 64 -18.86 -10.98 15.39
C LEU A 64 -20.12 -11.82 15.67
N ASP A 65 -21.05 -11.31 16.48
CA ASP A 65 -22.34 -11.96 16.75
C ASP A 65 -23.25 -11.97 15.51
N ILE A 66 -23.15 -10.94 14.66
CA ILE A 66 -23.81 -10.95 13.35
C ILE A 66 -23.24 -12.09 12.52
N VAL A 67 -21.91 -12.20 12.39
CA VAL A 67 -21.24 -13.28 11.64
C VAL A 67 -21.71 -14.65 12.12
N GLU A 68 -21.73 -14.87 13.43
CA GLU A 68 -22.14 -16.13 14.05
C GLU A 68 -23.60 -16.46 13.76
N ARG A 69 -24.52 -15.52 14.00
CA ARG A 69 -25.94 -15.73 13.69
C ARG A 69 -26.17 -16.02 12.21
N GLY A 70 -25.50 -15.32 11.31
CA GLY A 70 -25.66 -15.58 9.88
C GLY A 70 -25.04 -16.89 9.40
N ASN A 71 -24.05 -17.43 10.13
CA ASN A 71 -23.56 -18.80 9.91
C ASN A 71 -24.62 -19.82 10.31
N GLU A 72 -25.25 -19.64 11.48
CA GLU A 72 -26.33 -20.51 11.97
C GLU A 72 -27.55 -20.49 11.05
N THR A 73 -27.91 -19.32 10.52
CA THR A 73 -29.06 -19.14 9.62
C THR A 73 -28.71 -19.30 8.13
N HIS A 74 -27.50 -19.78 7.80
CA HIS A 74 -27.06 -19.99 6.41
C HIS A 74 -27.29 -18.77 5.49
N THR A 75 -27.08 -17.57 6.04
CA THR A 75 -27.40 -16.29 5.38
C THR A 75 -26.26 -15.81 4.48
N TRP A 76 -25.03 -16.24 4.75
CA TRP A 76 -23.88 -15.85 3.95
C TRP A 76 -23.76 -16.68 2.69
N TRP A 77 -23.41 -16.02 1.60
CA TRP A 77 -23.29 -16.65 0.31
C TRP A 77 -22.16 -16.05 -0.52
N GLU A 78 -21.64 -16.85 -1.43
CA GLU A 78 -20.72 -16.43 -2.47
C GLU A 78 -21.27 -16.87 -3.83
N ILE A 79 -20.82 -16.21 -4.90
CA ILE A 79 -21.13 -16.62 -6.26
C ILE A 79 -19.99 -17.53 -6.70
N GLU A 80 -20.32 -18.78 -7.03
CA GLU A 80 -19.33 -19.72 -7.54
C GLU A 80 -18.80 -19.27 -8.91
N ALA A 81 -17.48 -19.18 -9.02
CA ALA A 81 -16.80 -18.78 -10.25
C ALA A 81 -17.12 -19.78 -11.38
N GLY A 82 -17.72 -19.28 -12.47
CA GLY A 82 -18.04 -20.06 -13.67
C GLY A 82 -19.50 -20.54 -13.77
N SER A 83 -20.15 -20.89 -12.65
CA SER A 83 -21.56 -21.32 -12.66
C SER A 83 -22.53 -20.15 -12.42
N GLY A 84 -22.07 -19.10 -11.73
CA GLY A 84 -22.93 -17.97 -11.33
C GLY A 84 -23.95 -18.34 -10.25
N VAL A 85 -23.87 -19.55 -9.69
CA VAL A 85 -24.80 -20.05 -8.67
C VAL A 85 -24.41 -19.50 -7.30
N ARG A 86 -25.43 -19.17 -6.49
CA ARG A 86 -25.23 -18.79 -5.09
C ARG A 86 -24.99 -20.02 -4.25
N VAL A 87 -23.84 -20.08 -3.60
CA VAL A 87 -23.46 -21.13 -2.67
C VAL A 87 -23.39 -20.53 -1.26
N THR A 88 -24.02 -21.21 -0.30
CA THR A 88 -23.95 -20.82 1.11
C THR A 88 -22.54 -21.06 1.64
N ILE A 89 -21.99 -20.07 2.35
CA ILE A 89 -20.65 -20.14 2.96
C ILE A 89 -20.74 -19.99 4.48
N LEU A 90 -19.74 -20.55 5.19
CA LEU A 90 -19.53 -20.29 6.61
C LEU A 90 -18.35 -19.36 6.79
N LEU A 91 -18.58 -18.21 7.41
CA LEU A 91 -17.57 -17.19 7.65
C LEU A 91 -16.86 -17.47 8.98
N LYS A 92 -15.53 -17.38 8.98
CA LYS A 92 -14.74 -17.46 10.21
C LYS A 92 -15.00 -16.21 11.06
N LYS A 93 -15.15 -16.40 12.37
CA LYS A 93 -15.32 -15.30 13.35
C LYS A 93 -14.01 -14.53 13.51
N VAL A 94 -13.82 -13.49 12.69
CA VAL A 94 -12.59 -12.70 12.64
C VAL A 94 -12.86 -11.21 12.77
N VAL A 95 -11.94 -10.48 13.40
CA VAL A 95 -12.05 -9.02 13.55
C VAL A 95 -11.45 -8.31 12.33
N LEU A 96 -11.96 -7.13 11.98
CA LEU A 96 -11.37 -6.25 10.98
C LEU A 96 -9.92 -5.87 11.34
N LEU A 97 -9.05 -5.73 10.36
CA LEU A 97 -7.64 -5.34 10.57
C LEU A 97 -7.46 -3.83 10.32
N PRO A 98 -6.78 -3.08 11.19
CA PRO A 98 -6.48 -1.67 10.94
C PRO A 98 -5.35 -1.51 9.93
N SER A 99 -5.40 -0.42 9.16
CA SER A 99 -4.24 0.07 8.39
C SER A 99 -3.16 0.61 9.34
N VAL A 100 -1.90 0.25 9.11
CA VAL A 100 -0.75 0.62 9.93
C VAL A 100 0.31 1.27 9.05
N LYS A 101 0.52 2.57 9.24
CA LYS A 101 1.38 3.39 8.36
C LYS A 101 2.81 2.86 8.21
N THR A 102 3.35 2.21 9.24
CA THR A 102 4.73 1.69 9.26
C THR A 102 4.86 0.30 8.65
N ARG A 103 3.75 -0.34 8.25
CA ARG A 103 3.74 -1.72 7.76
C ARG A 103 3.21 -1.75 6.33
N TRP A 104 4.08 -2.11 5.39
CA TRP A 104 3.86 -1.98 3.94
C TRP A 104 2.65 -2.77 3.39
N ASP A 105 2.32 -3.93 3.97
CA ASP A 105 1.20 -4.80 3.56
C ASP A 105 -0.12 -4.52 4.32
N SER A 106 -0.13 -3.54 5.23
CA SER A 106 -1.26 -3.38 6.16
C SER A 106 -2.54 -2.93 5.48
N ASP A 107 -2.44 -2.11 4.43
CA ASP A 107 -3.59 -1.70 3.63
C ASP A 107 -4.15 -2.88 2.83
N PHE A 108 -3.30 -3.72 2.25
CA PHE A 108 -3.72 -4.94 1.55
C PHE A 108 -4.52 -5.86 2.49
N TYR A 109 -3.97 -6.20 3.65
CA TYR A 109 -4.67 -7.06 4.61
C TYR A 109 -5.93 -6.42 5.19
N MET A 110 -5.93 -5.10 5.39
CA MET A 110 -7.13 -4.37 5.79
C MET A 110 -8.23 -4.52 4.73
N LEU A 111 -7.91 -4.31 3.44
CA LEU A 111 -8.87 -4.40 2.35
C LEU A 111 -9.40 -5.82 2.18
N ARG A 112 -8.51 -6.81 2.14
CA ARG A 112 -8.88 -8.23 2.05
C ARG A 112 -9.80 -8.65 3.17
N ARG A 113 -9.48 -8.27 4.42
CA ARG A 113 -10.34 -8.56 5.58
C ARG A 113 -11.67 -7.81 5.53
N LEU A 114 -11.66 -6.56 5.06
CA LEU A 114 -12.86 -5.74 4.94
C LEU A 114 -13.82 -6.32 3.88
N ARG A 115 -13.30 -6.78 2.74
CA ARG A 115 -14.08 -7.44 1.69
C ARG A 115 -14.61 -8.80 2.12
N TYR A 116 -13.80 -9.61 2.81
CA TYR A 116 -14.26 -10.87 3.40
C TYR A 116 -15.49 -10.69 4.32
N LEU A 117 -15.58 -9.55 5.02
CA LEU A 117 -16.70 -9.23 5.91
C LEU A 117 -17.75 -8.29 5.28
N ARG A 118 -17.80 -8.14 3.95
CA ARG A 118 -18.72 -7.23 3.25
C ARG A 118 -20.18 -7.46 3.66
N GLN A 119 -20.67 -8.69 3.55
CA GLN A 119 -22.06 -9.04 3.87
C GLN A 119 -22.40 -8.81 5.35
N PRO A 120 -21.63 -9.33 6.33
CA PRO A 120 -21.83 -8.99 7.75
C PRO A 120 -21.81 -7.49 8.03
N LEU A 121 -20.93 -6.73 7.38
CA LEU A 121 -20.85 -5.28 7.55
C LEU A 121 -22.08 -4.56 7.02
N GLN A 122 -22.59 -4.95 5.86
CA GLN A 122 -23.84 -4.41 5.34
C GLN A 122 -24.99 -4.66 6.34
N HIS A 123 -25.07 -5.86 6.90
CA HIS A 123 -26.07 -6.21 7.92
C HIS A 123 -25.89 -5.39 9.22
N PHE A 124 -24.65 -5.21 9.66
CA PHE A 124 -24.30 -4.36 10.80
C PHE A 124 -24.77 -2.93 10.62
N PHE A 125 -24.55 -2.32 9.44
CA PHE A 125 -24.99 -0.95 9.15
C PHE A 125 -26.50 -0.77 9.02
N LEU A 126 -27.26 -1.86 8.85
CA LEU A 126 -28.72 -1.85 8.82
C LEU A 126 -29.31 -2.03 10.22
N THR A 127 -28.66 -2.87 11.05
CA THR A 127 -29.19 -3.31 12.35
C THR A 127 -28.77 -2.39 13.50
N ASN A 128 -27.51 -1.95 13.52
CA ASN A 128 -26.98 -1.10 14.59
C ASN A 128 -27.42 0.37 14.37
N ARG A 129 -28.07 0.96 15.38
CA ARG A 129 -28.59 2.35 15.32
C ARG A 129 -27.46 3.38 15.14
N ASP A 130 -26.39 3.29 15.91
CA ASP A 130 -25.24 4.21 15.83
C ASP A 130 -24.49 4.09 14.50
N ALA A 131 -24.46 2.89 13.93
CA ALA A 131 -23.85 2.63 12.64
C ALA A 131 -24.75 3.07 11.47
N ARG A 132 -26.07 3.14 11.68
CA ARG A 132 -27.03 3.51 10.63
C ARG A 132 -26.77 4.92 10.08
N ASP A 133 -26.35 5.85 10.92
CA ASP A 133 -26.07 7.24 10.52
C ASP A 133 -24.60 7.49 10.19
N PHE A 134 -23.79 6.44 10.05
CA PHE A 134 -22.38 6.58 9.73
C PHE A 134 -22.15 7.21 8.34
N LYS A 135 -21.67 8.45 8.32
CA LYS A 135 -21.45 9.27 7.11
C LYS A 135 -20.53 8.65 6.05
N HIS A 136 -19.65 7.72 6.44
CA HIS A 136 -18.61 7.18 5.57
C HIS A 136 -18.87 5.74 5.10
N LYS A 137 -20.13 5.25 5.16
CA LYS A 137 -20.54 3.95 4.59
C LYS A 137 -20.12 3.79 3.13
N LEU A 138 -19.52 2.65 2.82
CA LEU A 138 -19.12 2.29 1.46
C LEU A 138 -20.37 2.01 0.61
N THR A 139 -20.44 2.65 -0.56
CA THR A 139 -21.45 2.34 -1.60
C THR A 139 -20.94 1.21 -2.47
N ASP A 140 -21.79 0.63 -3.32
CA ASP A 140 -21.37 -0.47 -4.21
C ASP A 140 -20.21 -0.05 -5.13
N GLU A 141 -20.27 1.14 -5.73
CA GLU A 141 -19.15 1.70 -6.50
C GLU A 141 -17.83 1.77 -5.69
N HIS A 142 -17.91 2.05 -4.39
CA HIS A 142 -16.71 2.03 -3.56
C HIS A 142 -16.20 0.60 -3.34
N TRP A 143 -17.09 -0.38 -3.19
CA TRP A 143 -16.69 -1.78 -3.04
C TRP A 143 -16.00 -2.31 -4.30
N ASP A 144 -16.54 -1.99 -5.48
CA ASP A 144 -15.95 -2.41 -6.76
C ASP A 144 -14.55 -1.81 -6.94
N ARG A 145 -14.37 -0.52 -6.57
CA ARG A 145 -13.04 0.10 -6.57
C ARG A 145 -12.08 -0.50 -5.55
N LEU A 146 -12.58 -0.92 -4.38
CA LEU A 146 -11.75 -1.56 -3.36
C LEU A 146 -11.30 -2.96 -3.77
N GLU A 147 -12.14 -3.68 -4.51
CA GLU A 147 -11.80 -4.95 -5.13
C GLU A 147 -10.64 -4.80 -6.12
N LEU A 148 -10.75 -3.82 -7.00
CA LEU A 148 -9.69 -3.48 -7.94
C LEU A 148 -8.38 -3.10 -7.23
N MET A 149 -8.47 -2.30 -6.16
CA MET A 149 -7.30 -1.92 -5.36
C MET A 149 -6.66 -3.09 -4.62
N GLU A 150 -7.46 -4.03 -4.13
CA GLU A 150 -6.95 -5.26 -3.53
C GLU A 150 -6.16 -6.07 -4.55
N LEU A 151 -6.67 -6.24 -5.77
CA LEU A 151 -6.01 -6.96 -6.86
C LEU A 151 -4.66 -6.33 -7.22
N ILE A 152 -4.61 -5.00 -7.36
CA ILE A 152 -3.36 -4.27 -7.67
C ILE A 152 -2.34 -4.43 -6.54
N LEU A 153 -2.78 -4.34 -5.29
CA LEU A 153 -1.91 -4.46 -4.11
C LEU A 153 -1.47 -5.90 -3.83
N GLU A 154 -2.15 -6.90 -4.38
CA GLU A 154 -1.76 -8.31 -4.24
C GLU A 154 -0.40 -8.58 -4.90
N GLN A 155 -0.12 -7.98 -6.06
CA GLN A 155 1.13 -8.19 -6.81
C GLN A 155 2.38 -7.87 -5.98
N PRO A 156 2.56 -6.64 -5.43
CA PRO A 156 3.71 -6.34 -4.59
C PRO A 156 3.68 -7.12 -3.27
N HIS A 157 2.49 -7.49 -2.75
CA HIS A 157 2.39 -8.29 -1.53
C HIS A 157 2.97 -9.69 -1.69
N VAL A 158 2.66 -10.38 -2.79
CA VAL A 158 3.18 -11.73 -3.08
C VAL A 158 4.70 -11.69 -3.19
N VAL A 159 5.24 -10.75 -3.96
CA VAL A 159 6.69 -10.57 -4.12
C VAL A 159 7.37 -10.32 -2.79
N GLN A 160 6.85 -9.37 -2.00
CA GLN A 160 7.39 -9.05 -0.69
C GLN A 160 7.33 -10.26 0.26
N SER A 161 6.24 -11.03 0.22
CA SER A 161 6.10 -12.23 1.07
C SER A 161 7.13 -13.30 0.73
N VAL A 162 7.43 -13.51 -0.56
CA VAL A 162 8.47 -14.45 -1.00
C VAL A 162 9.83 -13.97 -0.52
N MET A 163 10.18 -12.71 -0.75
CA MET A 163 11.45 -12.15 -0.31
C MET A 163 11.64 -12.17 1.21
N ALA A 164 10.57 -11.98 1.98
CA ALA A 164 10.61 -11.97 3.44
C ALA A 164 10.64 -13.38 4.07
N ALA A 165 10.25 -14.42 3.33
CA ALA A 165 10.27 -15.80 3.81
C ALA A 165 11.68 -16.43 3.74
N GLU A 166 12.58 -15.81 3.00
CA GLU A 166 13.92 -16.31 2.74
C GLU A 166 14.85 -16.04 3.93
N ASN A 167 15.55 -17.08 4.37
CA ASN A 167 16.42 -17.00 5.56
C ASN A 167 17.78 -16.35 5.25
N THR A 168 18.09 -16.12 3.98
CA THR A 168 19.31 -15.48 3.52
C THR A 168 18.98 -14.13 2.89
N PRO A 169 19.77 -13.07 3.13
CA PRO A 169 19.54 -11.77 2.51
C PRO A 169 19.74 -11.86 0.99
N MET A 170 18.63 -11.95 0.25
CA MET A 170 18.64 -12.07 -1.21
C MET A 170 18.75 -10.70 -1.89
N LEU A 171 19.89 -10.02 -1.74
CA LEU A 171 20.12 -8.76 -2.46
C LEU A 171 20.05 -8.98 -3.98
N ALA A 172 20.57 -10.11 -4.45
CA ALA A 172 20.51 -10.51 -5.86
C ALA A 172 19.10 -10.79 -6.40
N ALA A 173 18.15 -11.21 -5.55
CA ALA A 173 16.79 -11.48 -5.99
C ALA A 173 15.89 -10.23 -5.94
N ALA A 174 16.39 -9.10 -5.43
CA ALA A 174 15.59 -7.88 -5.32
C ALA A 174 15.19 -7.35 -6.70
N ILE A 175 16.11 -7.20 -7.64
CA ILE A 175 15.78 -6.67 -8.97
C ILE A 175 14.79 -7.58 -9.72
N PRO A 176 14.99 -8.92 -9.82
CA PRO A 176 14.04 -9.81 -10.49
C PRO A 176 12.66 -9.82 -9.81
N ALA A 177 12.63 -9.73 -8.49
CA ALA A 177 11.39 -9.60 -7.72
C ALA A 177 10.65 -8.29 -8.07
N PHE A 178 11.36 -7.18 -8.20
CA PHE A 178 10.80 -5.90 -8.61
C PHE A 178 10.25 -5.94 -10.04
N GLU A 179 11.02 -6.48 -10.99
CA GLU A 179 10.57 -6.66 -12.38
C GLU A 179 9.30 -7.50 -12.47
N LEU A 180 9.16 -8.54 -11.64
CA LEU A 180 8.00 -9.43 -11.68
C LEU A 180 6.67 -8.70 -11.45
N PHE A 181 6.58 -7.86 -10.42
CA PHE A 181 5.33 -7.12 -10.16
C PHE A 181 5.14 -5.94 -11.12
N VAL A 182 6.23 -5.30 -11.60
CA VAL A 182 6.15 -4.25 -12.63
C VAL A 182 5.56 -4.82 -13.91
N ASN A 183 6.09 -5.95 -14.39
CA ASN A 183 5.58 -6.66 -15.57
C ASN A 183 4.11 -7.07 -15.38
N SER A 184 3.75 -7.50 -14.17
CA SER A 184 2.36 -7.87 -13.84
C SER A 184 1.42 -6.65 -13.89
N TRP A 185 1.86 -5.49 -13.42
CA TRP A 185 1.11 -4.24 -13.52
C TRP A 185 0.99 -3.72 -14.96
N GLU A 186 2.04 -3.86 -15.77
CA GLU A 186 1.98 -3.54 -17.20
C GLU A 186 1.02 -4.46 -17.95
N ALA A 187 1.05 -5.76 -17.67
CA ALA A 187 0.11 -6.72 -18.23
C ALA A 187 -1.34 -6.41 -17.82
N MET A 188 -1.58 -6.05 -16.54
CA MET A 188 -2.90 -5.61 -16.06
C MET A 188 -3.39 -4.34 -16.75
N LYS A 189 -2.49 -3.44 -17.14
CA LYS A 189 -2.84 -2.23 -17.90
C LYS A 189 -3.17 -2.55 -19.36
N ALA A 190 -2.53 -3.55 -19.95
CA ALA A 190 -2.77 -4.00 -21.32
C ALA A 190 -4.04 -4.85 -21.48
N ASP A 191 -4.61 -5.33 -20.38
CA ASP A 191 -5.85 -6.10 -20.38
C ASP A 191 -7.08 -5.19 -20.57
N ASN A 192 -7.76 -5.36 -21.70
CA ASN A 192 -8.94 -4.58 -22.09
C ASN A 192 -10.10 -4.67 -21.08
N GLU A 193 -10.24 -5.79 -20.37
CA GLU A 193 -11.31 -5.95 -19.36
C GLU A 193 -11.07 -5.07 -18.13
N LEU A 194 -9.80 -4.90 -17.76
CA LEU A 194 -9.35 -4.08 -16.64
C LEU A 194 -9.25 -2.60 -17.01
N GLU A 195 -8.99 -2.28 -18.29
CA GLU A 195 -9.03 -0.91 -18.81
C GLU A 195 -10.41 -0.27 -18.60
N LEU A 196 -11.49 -1.03 -18.86
CA LEU A 196 -12.88 -0.60 -18.62
C LEU A 196 -13.12 -0.22 -17.14
N GLN A 197 -12.37 -0.81 -16.21
CA GLN A 197 -12.44 -0.52 -14.77
C GLN A 197 -11.60 0.69 -14.36
N ASN A 198 -10.96 1.39 -15.31
CA ASN A 198 -10.05 2.51 -15.08
C ASN A 198 -8.89 2.13 -14.14
N VAL A 199 -8.33 0.92 -14.29
CA VAL A 199 -7.17 0.41 -13.52
C VAL A 199 -5.94 1.31 -13.68
N THR A 200 -5.74 1.83 -14.89
CA THR A 200 -4.60 2.66 -15.28
C THR A 200 -4.38 3.84 -14.33
N GLN A 201 -5.45 4.48 -13.84
CA GLN A 201 -5.35 5.62 -12.92
C GLN A 201 -4.69 5.27 -11.56
N PHE A 202 -4.71 3.99 -11.20
CA PHE A 202 -4.15 3.46 -9.95
C PHE A 202 -2.76 2.85 -10.17
N ILE A 203 -2.55 2.19 -11.31
CA ILE A 203 -1.27 1.54 -11.65
C ILE A 203 -0.19 2.58 -12.01
N GLU A 204 -0.51 3.62 -12.79
CA GLU A 204 0.50 4.58 -13.28
C GLU A 204 1.27 5.29 -12.16
N PRO A 205 0.62 5.80 -11.08
CA PRO A 205 1.35 6.34 -9.94
C PRO A 205 2.24 5.30 -9.25
N GLY A 206 1.83 4.02 -9.25
CA GLY A 206 2.60 2.91 -8.71
C GLY A 206 3.85 2.62 -9.55
N LEU A 207 3.71 2.57 -10.88
CA LEU A 207 4.81 2.38 -11.82
C LEU A 207 5.83 3.53 -11.74
N ALA A 208 5.38 4.79 -11.66
CA ALA A 208 6.28 5.93 -11.50
C ALA A 208 7.10 5.86 -10.20
N ILE A 209 6.52 5.29 -9.13
CA ILE A 209 7.27 5.03 -7.89
C ILE A 209 8.25 3.88 -8.09
N ALA A 210 7.83 2.79 -8.74
CA ALA A 210 8.69 1.64 -9.01
C ALA A 210 9.91 2.03 -9.85
N GLU A 211 9.73 2.81 -10.92
CA GLU A 211 10.79 3.35 -11.77
C GLU A 211 11.80 4.18 -10.94
N LYS A 212 11.31 5.05 -10.06
CA LYS A 212 12.16 5.81 -9.15
C LYS A 212 13.01 4.91 -8.23
N TYR A 213 12.48 3.77 -7.78
CA TYR A 213 13.26 2.82 -6.99
C TYR A 213 14.24 2.02 -7.86
N TYR A 214 13.84 1.68 -9.09
CA TYR A 214 14.69 1.00 -10.05
C TYR A 214 15.95 1.80 -10.38
N ASN A 215 15.80 3.10 -10.66
CA ASN A 215 16.96 4.00 -10.93
C ASN A 215 17.95 4.04 -9.75
N LYS A 216 17.44 3.92 -8.50
CA LYS A 216 18.33 3.86 -7.32
C LYS A 216 19.08 2.53 -7.19
N PHE A 217 18.49 1.43 -7.68
CA PHE A 217 19.18 0.14 -7.71
C PHE A 217 20.30 0.16 -8.75
N GLU A 218 20.07 0.81 -9.90
CA GLU A 218 21.09 1.00 -10.94
C GLU A 218 22.27 1.84 -10.44
N ASP A 219 22.02 2.86 -9.61
CA ASP A 219 23.08 3.66 -8.97
C ASP A 219 23.93 2.88 -7.94
N THR A 220 23.56 1.63 -7.60
CA THR A 220 24.23 0.84 -6.55
C THR A 220 24.80 -0.48 -7.08
N ASP A 221 26.13 -0.54 -7.26
CA ASP A 221 26.84 -1.74 -7.73
C ASP A 221 26.62 -3.00 -6.86
N ALA A 222 26.20 -2.84 -5.59
CA ALA A 222 26.01 -3.95 -4.67
C ALA A 222 25.00 -5.01 -5.16
N TYR A 223 23.96 -4.61 -5.91
CA TYR A 223 22.98 -5.53 -6.46
C TYR A 223 23.56 -6.36 -7.60
N LEU A 224 24.28 -5.72 -8.52
CA LEU A 224 24.98 -6.38 -9.63
C LEU A 224 26.05 -7.36 -9.12
N ILE A 225 26.87 -6.92 -8.16
CA ILE A 225 27.91 -7.76 -7.54
C ILE A 225 27.25 -8.98 -6.87
N SER A 226 26.13 -8.79 -6.17
CA SER A 226 25.42 -9.89 -5.51
C SER A 226 24.85 -10.90 -6.50
N MET A 227 24.30 -10.44 -7.63
CA MET A 227 23.84 -11.33 -8.71
C MET A 227 24.98 -12.14 -9.31
N CYS A 228 26.09 -11.50 -9.64
CA CYS A 228 27.27 -12.18 -10.19
C CYS A 228 27.84 -13.21 -9.19
N MET A 229 27.90 -12.88 -7.91
CA MET A 229 28.40 -13.80 -6.88
C MET A 229 27.49 -15.02 -6.68
N LEU A 230 26.15 -14.87 -6.74
CA LEU A 230 25.26 -16.04 -6.73
C LEU A 230 25.48 -16.96 -7.94
N PHE A 231 25.68 -16.39 -9.11
CA PHE A 231 25.90 -17.17 -10.34
C PHE A 231 27.20 -17.97 -10.29
N ILE A 232 28.25 -17.41 -9.65
CA ILE A 232 29.54 -18.08 -9.46
C ILE A 232 29.46 -19.18 -8.38
N HIS A 233 28.64 -19.02 -7.34
CA HIS A 233 28.52 -20.00 -6.25
C HIS A 233 27.65 -21.23 -6.58
N GLN A 234 26.92 -21.21 -7.69
CA GLN A 234 26.08 -22.33 -8.16
C GLN A 234 26.78 -23.22 -9.20
N HIS A 235 28.04 -22.93 -9.56
CA HIS A 235 28.88 -23.70 -10.48
C HIS A 235 30.20 -24.10 -9.81
#